data_AF-A0A1G4KAS6-F1
#
_entry.id   AF-A0A1G4KAS6-F1
#
_cell.length_a   1.000
_cell.length_b   1.000
_cell.length_c   1.000
_cell.angle_alpha   90.00
_cell.angle_beta   90.00
_cell.angle_gamma   90.00
#
_symmetry.space_group_name_H-M   'P 1'
#
loop_
_entity.id
_entity.type
_entity.pdbx_description
1 polymer ?
#
loop_
_entity_poly.entity_id
_entity_poly.type
_entity_poly.pdbx_seq_one_letter_code
_entity_poly.pdbx_strand_id
1 'polypeptide(L)'
;MASAVEVPQVLERAWPLVDVKSQGFIYARDFPLLIGKLDEQVNAQRPAHRRTELVSKTGRDILTKFATDQEFFKVYKEDFKDLFNGLVGTSFKAAVEKCAGEETLNGASPTKSGICEAANRDAGIAALKSHQIDDDCSPPSSASAMSSFGRAQNHHDVVTALKRELQFQDEIIREKDRELLRLTKRASEFQDKYEFLEREFSFYKGHAEPHATTRKRSVPSPPASAPAPASSAFASQLLLHDNTKHEFIIAELTRKIDGQRELILAMRAQLDAADSGVSGTRRTLHSGSSSDPPALSALCDRAHRAFAVFLLLVVPLFVCLRAWGALSTARDANVGPRAIVEGGAPAWWENSAVLCRLRWFVADVFGQGAPGVGSLLRTRTAALDGPALASYNRLFGI
;
A
#
# COMPACT_ATOMS: atom_id res chain seq x y z
N MET A 1 -17.63 -27.62 -35.64
CA MET A 1 -16.75 -26.46 -35.38
C MET A 1 -17.01 -26.00 -33.95
N ALA A 2 -16.19 -26.41 -32.99
CA ALA A 2 -16.32 -25.96 -31.62
C ALA A 2 -15.77 -24.53 -31.55
N SER A 3 -16.62 -23.55 -31.25
CA SER A 3 -16.17 -22.18 -31.04
C SER A 3 -15.14 -22.18 -29.91
N ALA A 4 -13.92 -21.74 -30.20
CA ALA A 4 -12.90 -21.55 -29.18
C ALA A 4 -13.52 -20.74 -28.04
N VAL A 5 -13.61 -21.34 -26.85
CA VAL A 5 -14.18 -20.68 -25.68
C VAL A 5 -13.24 -19.53 -25.35
N GLU A 6 -13.66 -18.32 -25.69
CA GLU A 6 -12.89 -17.13 -25.37
C GLU A 6 -12.83 -16.98 -23.85
N VAL A 7 -11.62 -17.00 -23.30
CA VAL A 7 -11.33 -16.87 -21.86
C VAL A 7 -12.10 -15.72 -21.18
N PRO A 8 -12.25 -14.52 -21.77
CA PRO A 8 -13.05 -13.46 -21.19
C PRO A 8 -14.50 -13.88 -20.93
N GLN A 9 -15.12 -14.66 -21.82
CA GLN A 9 -16.52 -15.02 -21.73
C GLN A 9 -16.82 -15.94 -20.54
N VAL A 10 -15.87 -16.76 -20.10
CA VAL A 10 -16.06 -17.67 -18.95
C VAL A 10 -16.24 -16.86 -17.66
N LEU A 11 -15.40 -15.84 -17.47
CA LEU A 11 -15.49 -14.94 -16.31
C LEU A 11 -16.77 -14.10 -16.36
N GLU A 12 -17.10 -13.55 -17.53
CA GLU A 12 -18.34 -12.78 -17.75
C GLU A 12 -19.62 -13.56 -17.42
N ARG A 13 -19.62 -14.88 -17.63
CA ARG A 13 -20.77 -15.75 -17.31
C ARG A 13 -20.81 -16.16 -15.84
N ALA A 14 -19.65 -16.41 -15.23
CA ALA A 14 -19.58 -16.86 -13.84
C ALA A 14 -19.77 -15.71 -12.84
N TRP A 15 -19.31 -14.50 -13.17
CA TRP A 15 -19.31 -13.35 -12.24
C TRP A 15 -20.70 -12.97 -11.72
N PRO A 16 -21.75 -12.85 -12.56
CA PRO A 16 -23.09 -12.48 -12.09
C PRO A 16 -23.74 -13.53 -11.19
N LEU A 17 -23.23 -14.78 -11.19
CA LEU A 17 -23.72 -15.85 -10.31
C LEU A 17 -23.28 -15.65 -8.85
N VAL A 18 -22.22 -14.90 -8.62
CA VAL A 18 -21.68 -14.59 -7.28
C VAL A 18 -22.00 -13.15 -6.88
N ASP A 19 -21.88 -12.21 -7.82
CA ASP A 19 -22.27 -10.81 -7.62
C ASP A 19 -23.78 -10.60 -7.84
N VAL A 20 -24.58 -11.15 -6.93
CA VAL A 20 -26.06 -11.09 -6.99
C VAL A 20 -26.57 -9.65 -7.07
N LYS A 21 -25.79 -8.69 -6.55
CA LYS A 21 -26.17 -7.27 -6.49
C LYS A 21 -25.62 -6.45 -7.66
N SER A 22 -24.87 -7.05 -8.58
CA SER A 22 -24.23 -6.38 -9.72
C SER A 22 -23.42 -5.15 -9.31
N GLN A 23 -22.67 -5.27 -8.21
CA GLN A 23 -21.88 -4.17 -7.65
C GLN A 23 -20.55 -3.96 -8.36
N GLY A 24 -20.12 -4.92 -9.20
CA GLY A 24 -18.83 -4.91 -9.88
C GLY A 24 -17.68 -5.40 -9.00
N PHE A 25 -17.97 -5.87 -7.78
CA PHE A 25 -17.00 -6.47 -6.88
C PHE A 25 -17.64 -7.60 -6.07
N ILE A 26 -16.82 -8.54 -5.62
CA ILE A 26 -17.19 -9.57 -4.64
C ILE A 26 -16.29 -9.44 -3.40
N TYR A 27 -16.72 -9.99 -2.27
CA TYR A 27 -15.86 -10.08 -1.10
C TYR A 27 -14.94 -11.30 -1.22
N ALA A 28 -13.75 -11.25 -0.62
CA ALA A 28 -12.79 -12.35 -0.70
C ALA A 28 -13.35 -13.66 -0.11
N ARG A 29 -14.25 -13.58 0.87
CA ARG A 29 -14.97 -14.77 1.38
C ARG A 29 -15.75 -15.53 0.29
N ASP A 30 -16.21 -14.82 -0.74
CA ASP A 30 -16.98 -15.36 -1.86
C ASP A 30 -16.06 -15.82 -3.02
N PHE A 31 -14.74 -15.63 -2.89
CA PHE A 31 -13.75 -15.98 -3.90
C PHE A 31 -13.70 -17.50 -4.19
N PRO A 32 -13.72 -18.41 -3.19
CA PRO A 32 -13.77 -19.85 -3.46
C PRO A 32 -15.06 -20.28 -4.18
N LEU A 33 -16.19 -19.61 -3.88
CA LEU A 33 -17.45 -19.86 -4.57
C LEU A 33 -17.38 -19.46 -6.04
N LEU A 34 -16.74 -18.33 -6.36
CA LEU A 34 -16.48 -17.91 -7.74
C LEU A 34 -15.63 -18.92 -8.50
N ILE A 35 -14.56 -19.45 -7.89
CA ILE A 35 -13.74 -20.49 -8.53
C ILE A 35 -14.56 -21.76 -8.78
N GLY A 36 -15.41 -22.18 -7.84
CA GLY A 36 -16.32 -23.30 -8.05
C GLY A 36 -17.29 -23.08 -9.22
N LYS A 37 -17.79 -21.85 -9.39
CA LYS A 37 -18.63 -21.49 -10.54
C LYS A 37 -17.87 -21.43 -11.86
N LEU A 38 -16.61 -21.00 -11.83
CA LEU A 38 -15.74 -21.03 -13.01
C LEU A 38 -15.42 -22.47 -13.41
N ASP A 39 -15.11 -23.35 -12.45
CA ASP A 39 -14.94 -24.79 -12.67
C ASP A 39 -16.20 -25.40 -13.31
N GLU A 40 -17.38 -25.04 -12.81
CA GLU A 40 -18.67 -25.49 -13.35
C GLU A 40 -18.87 -25.03 -14.81
N GLN A 41 -18.56 -23.76 -15.13
CA GLN A 41 -18.70 -23.23 -16.49
C GLN A 41 -17.72 -23.86 -17.49
N VAL A 42 -16.45 -24.06 -17.09
CA VAL A 42 -15.44 -24.70 -17.94
C VAL A 42 -15.80 -26.17 -18.19
N ASN A 43 -16.34 -26.86 -17.18
CA ASN A 43 -16.71 -28.26 -17.29
C ASN A 43 -18.14 -28.50 -17.82
N ALA A 44 -18.96 -27.46 -18.03
CA ALA A 44 -20.34 -27.59 -18.48
C ALA A 44 -20.47 -28.31 -19.84
N GLN A 45 -19.45 -28.19 -20.70
CA GLN A 45 -19.42 -28.84 -22.01
C GLN A 45 -18.80 -30.24 -21.99
N ARG A 46 -18.31 -30.70 -20.83
CA ARG A 46 -17.53 -31.94 -20.70
C ARG A 46 -18.32 -33.04 -20.00
N PRO A 47 -18.19 -34.30 -20.44
CA PRO A 47 -18.77 -35.42 -19.74
C PRO A 47 -18.11 -35.60 -18.37
N ALA A 48 -18.85 -36.14 -17.39
CA ALA A 48 -18.44 -36.20 -15.98
C ALA A 48 -17.07 -36.87 -15.73
N HIS A 49 -16.63 -37.78 -16.62
CA HIS A 49 -15.37 -38.50 -16.52
C HIS A 49 -14.13 -37.71 -17.01
N ARG A 50 -14.33 -36.52 -17.61
CA ARG A 50 -13.24 -35.63 -18.10
C ARG A 50 -13.23 -34.26 -17.43
N ARG A 51 -13.78 -34.17 -16.22
CA ARG A 51 -13.76 -32.91 -15.47
C ARG A 51 -12.33 -32.59 -15.05
N THR A 52 -11.86 -31.43 -15.48
CA THR A 52 -10.57 -30.88 -15.11
C THR A 52 -10.80 -29.76 -14.11
N GLU A 53 -10.05 -29.75 -13.01
CA GLU A 53 -10.07 -28.65 -12.05
C GLU A 53 -9.23 -27.48 -12.61
N LEU A 54 -9.78 -26.27 -12.60
CA LEU A 54 -9.08 -25.07 -13.06
C LEU A 54 -7.85 -24.76 -12.22
N VAL A 55 -7.94 -25.04 -10.92
CA VAL A 55 -6.92 -24.77 -9.92
C VAL A 55 -6.46 -26.09 -9.30
N SER A 56 -5.16 -26.21 -9.03
CA SER A 56 -4.63 -27.34 -8.27
C SER A 56 -5.19 -27.38 -6.84
N LYS A 57 -5.10 -28.54 -6.17
CA LYS A 57 -5.50 -28.67 -4.75
C LYS A 57 -4.81 -27.61 -3.87
N THR A 58 -3.50 -27.45 -4.03
CA THR A 58 -2.71 -26.42 -3.31
C THR A 58 -3.23 -25.01 -3.58
N GLY A 59 -3.54 -24.67 -4.84
CA GLY A 59 -4.10 -23.36 -5.15
C GLY A 59 -5.48 -23.15 -4.50
N ARG A 60 -6.32 -24.19 -4.44
CA ARG A 60 -7.62 -24.12 -3.75
C ARG A 60 -7.47 -23.88 -2.25
N ASP A 61 -6.47 -24.50 -1.62
CA ASP A 61 -6.16 -24.28 -0.20
C ASP A 61 -5.68 -22.84 0.06
N ILE A 62 -4.80 -22.31 -0.81
CA ILE A 62 -4.32 -20.92 -0.74
C ILE A 62 -5.49 -19.94 -0.87
N LEU A 63 -6.39 -20.17 -1.82
CA LEU A 63 -7.57 -19.32 -2.04
C LEU A 63 -8.54 -19.37 -0.85
N THR A 64 -8.73 -20.55 -0.25
CA THR A 64 -9.56 -20.71 0.95
C THR A 64 -8.96 -19.99 2.15
N LYS A 65 -7.63 -20.09 2.32
CA LYS A 65 -6.91 -19.35 3.36
C LYS A 65 -7.00 -17.85 3.15
N PHE A 66 -6.78 -17.37 1.92
CA PHE A 66 -6.94 -15.95 1.57
C PHE A 66 -8.36 -15.45 1.86
N ALA A 67 -9.38 -16.23 1.51
CA ALA A 67 -10.78 -15.91 1.78
C ALA A 67 -11.09 -15.80 3.27
N THR A 68 -10.45 -16.62 4.11
CA THR A 68 -10.60 -16.63 5.57
C THR A 68 -9.81 -15.49 6.24
N ASP A 69 -8.58 -15.25 5.79
CA ASP A 69 -7.70 -14.22 6.37
C ASP A 69 -8.18 -12.79 6.03
N GLN A 70 -8.87 -12.62 4.89
CA GLN A 70 -9.24 -11.31 4.34
C GLN A 70 -10.73 -11.23 3.95
N GLU A 71 -11.65 -11.77 4.77
CA GLU A 71 -13.08 -11.91 4.42
C GLU A 71 -13.75 -10.64 3.85
N PHE A 72 -13.39 -9.46 4.34
CA PHE A 72 -13.99 -8.17 3.94
C PHE A 72 -13.25 -7.46 2.80
N PHE A 73 -12.18 -8.06 2.27
CA PHE A 73 -11.46 -7.49 1.15
C PHE A 73 -12.32 -7.53 -0.12
N LYS A 74 -12.44 -6.39 -0.79
CA LYS A 74 -13.24 -6.27 -2.01
C LYS A 74 -12.37 -6.56 -3.22
N VAL A 75 -12.80 -7.54 -4.02
CA VAL A 75 -12.16 -7.92 -5.26
C VAL A 75 -13.02 -7.40 -6.42
N TYR A 76 -12.50 -6.43 -7.16
CA TYR A 76 -13.13 -5.95 -8.38
C TYR A 76 -12.91 -6.94 -9.52
N LYS A 77 -13.84 -6.95 -10.48
CA LYS A 77 -13.83 -7.87 -11.62
C LYS A 77 -12.58 -7.73 -12.49
N GLU A 78 -12.10 -6.50 -12.60
CA GLU A 78 -10.95 -6.08 -13.38
C GLU A 78 -9.65 -6.60 -12.74
N ASP A 79 -9.57 -6.52 -11.40
CA ASP A 79 -8.42 -6.93 -10.60
C ASP A 79 -8.36 -8.45 -10.36
N PHE A 80 -9.46 -9.16 -10.59
CA PHE A 80 -9.57 -10.59 -10.34
C PHE A 80 -8.45 -11.40 -11.02
N LYS A 81 -8.11 -11.07 -12.27
CA LYS A 81 -7.12 -11.81 -13.05
C LYS A 81 -5.71 -11.70 -12.46
N ASP A 82 -5.36 -10.49 -12.01
CA ASP A 82 -4.06 -10.21 -11.42
C ASP A 82 -3.95 -10.82 -10.04
N LEU A 83 -5.01 -10.71 -9.23
CA LEU A 83 -5.09 -11.34 -7.92
C LEU A 83 -5.03 -12.88 -8.02
N PHE A 84 -5.76 -13.47 -8.97
CA PHE A 84 -5.71 -14.90 -9.24
C PHE A 84 -4.30 -15.36 -9.61
N ASN A 85 -3.64 -14.64 -10.51
CA ASN A 85 -2.27 -14.95 -10.91
C ASN A 85 -1.28 -14.84 -9.73
N GLY A 86 -1.43 -13.81 -8.88
CA GLY A 86 -0.60 -13.64 -7.69
C GLY A 86 -0.78 -14.73 -6.63
N LEU A 87 -2.01 -15.25 -6.46
CA LEU A 87 -2.31 -16.28 -5.46
C LEU A 87 -1.98 -17.70 -5.95
N VAL A 88 -2.30 -18.01 -7.21
CA VAL A 88 -2.16 -19.36 -7.77
C VAL A 88 -0.80 -19.55 -8.46
N GLY A 89 -0.14 -18.46 -8.88
CA GLY A 89 1.11 -18.50 -9.64
C GLY A 89 0.92 -18.89 -11.11
N THR A 90 -0.32 -18.94 -11.60
CA THR A 90 -0.64 -19.19 -13.00
C THR A 90 -1.67 -18.20 -13.49
N SER A 91 -1.49 -17.69 -14.71
CA SER A 91 -2.46 -16.75 -15.28
C SER A 91 -3.80 -17.45 -15.48
N PHE A 92 -4.90 -16.73 -15.20
CA PHE A 92 -6.26 -17.25 -15.39
C PHE A 92 -6.48 -17.77 -16.82
N LYS A 93 -5.89 -17.09 -17.82
CA LYS A 93 -5.92 -17.50 -19.22
C LYS A 93 -5.27 -18.87 -19.43
N ALA A 94 -4.06 -19.08 -18.91
CA ALA A 94 -3.36 -20.35 -19.03
C ALA A 94 -4.11 -21.48 -18.30
N ALA A 95 -4.72 -21.20 -17.16
CA ALA A 95 -5.53 -22.19 -16.43
C ALA A 95 -6.76 -22.64 -17.23
N VAL A 96 -7.49 -21.68 -17.83
CA VAL A 96 -8.66 -21.99 -18.69
C VAL A 96 -8.24 -22.70 -19.98
N GLU A 97 -7.16 -22.26 -20.62
CA GLU A 97 -6.63 -22.88 -21.84
C GLU A 97 -6.12 -24.31 -21.58
N LYS A 98 -5.45 -24.54 -20.44
CA LYS A 98 -5.02 -25.87 -20.02
C LYS A 98 -6.23 -26.80 -19.87
N CYS A 99 -7.31 -26.31 -19.27
CA CYS A 99 -8.54 -27.06 -19.22
C CYS A 99 -9.05 -27.30 -20.64
N ALA A 100 -9.23 -26.27 -21.47
CA ALA A 100 -9.82 -26.35 -22.80
C ALA A 100 -9.04 -27.22 -23.81
N GLY A 101 -7.71 -27.24 -23.76
CA GLY A 101 -6.83 -27.72 -24.82
C GLY A 101 -6.41 -29.20 -24.77
N GLU A 102 -6.79 -29.96 -23.74
CA GLU A 102 -6.29 -31.34 -23.56
C GLU A 102 -6.92 -32.38 -24.53
N GLU A 103 -7.79 -31.98 -25.46
CA GLU A 103 -8.50 -32.94 -26.33
C GLU A 103 -7.83 -33.25 -27.68
N THR A 104 -6.76 -32.56 -28.08
CA THR A 104 -6.27 -32.66 -29.48
C THR A 104 -4.98 -33.43 -29.74
N LEU A 105 -4.28 -34.01 -28.75
CA LEU A 105 -2.97 -34.64 -29.01
C LEU A 105 -2.73 -35.98 -28.29
N ASN A 106 -3.63 -36.95 -28.46
CA ASN A 106 -3.25 -38.36 -28.38
C ASN A 106 -2.82 -38.84 -29.76
N GLY A 107 -1.57 -38.52 -30.13
CA GLY A 107 -0.99 -38.90 -31.41
C GLY A 107 0.49 -38.48 -31.53
N ALA A 108 1.33 -39.02 -30.65
CA ALA A 108 2.80 -39.06 -30.76
C ALA A 108 3.58 -37.73 -30.67
N SER A 109 4.05 -37.39 -29.47
CA SER A 109 5.49 -37.41 -29.15
C SER A 109 5.75 -37.00 -27.69
N PRO A 110 6.72 -37.62 -27.00
CA PRO A 110 7.05 -37.29 -25.62
C PRO A 110 8.05 -36.13 -25.62
N THR A 111 7.57 -34.89 -25.59
CA THR A 111 8.46 -33.78 -25.26
C THR A 111 8.58 -33.68 -23.75
N LYS A 112 9.76 -34.08 -23.25
CA LYS A 112 10.25 -33.81 -21.90
C LYS A 112 10.10 -32.32 -21.58
N SER A 113 9.03 -31.92 -20.91
CA SER A 113 9.00 -30.67 -20.13
C SER A 113 9.20 -31.04 -18.66
N GLY A 114 10.47 -31.28 -18.31
CA GLY A 114 10.89 -31.43 -16.94
C GLY A 114 11.02 -30.07 -16.25
N ILE A 115 10.43 -29.99 -15.06
CA ILE A 115 11.03 -29.42 -13.85
C ILE A 115 11.14 -27.89 -13.81
N CYS A 116 10.13 -27.27 -13.20
CA CYS A 116 10.35 -26.10 -12.34
C CYS A 116 10.12 -26.55 -10.89
N GLU A 117 11.13 -27.21 -10.32
CA GLU A 117 11.26 -27.41 -8.87
C GLU A 117 12.70 -27.06 -8.51
N ALA A 118 12.94 -25.77 -8.29
CA ALA A 118 14.22 -25.26 -7.82
C ALA A 118 14.23 -25.32 -6.30
N ALA A 119 14.54 -26.52 -5.78
CA ALA A 119 15.04 -26.70 -4.43
C ALA A 119 16.31 -27.55 -4.49
N ASN A 120 17.44 -26.87 -4.31
CA ASN A 120 18.61 -27.36 -3.58
C ASN A 120 19.27 -28.67 -4.09
N ARG A 121 20.40 -28.54 -4.80
CA ARG A 121 21.59 -29.38 -4.59
C ARG A 121 22.80 -28.90 -5.39
N ASP A 122 23.76 -28.34 -4.65
CA ASP A 122 25.19 -28.57 -4.88
C ASP A 122 25.45 -30.07 -5.05
N ALA A 123 25.93 -30.48 -6.23
CA ALA A 123 26.85 -31.60 -6.42
C ALA A 123 27.13 -31.84 -7.92
N GLY A 124 28.41 -31.86 -8.27
CA GLY A 124 28.92 -32.84 -9.24
C GLY A 124 29.01 -32.40 -10.70
N ILE A 125 30.00 -31.56 -11.00
CA ILE A 125 30.64 -31.58 -12.32
C ILE A 125 31.50 -32.85 -12.39
N ALA A 126 30.96 -33.92 -12.95
CA ALA A 126 31.74 -35.04 -13.47
C ALA A 126 30.91 -35.86 -14.46
N ALA A 127 31.56 -36.23 -15.57
CA ALA A 127 31.16 -37.24 -16.53
C ALA A 127 30.05 -36.87 -17.54
N LEU A 128 30.49 -36.48 -18.75
CA LEU A 128 30.17 -37.29 -19.92
C LEU A 128 31.23 -37.11 -21.00
N LYS A 129 31.93 -38.23 -21.18
CA LYS A 129 33.00 -38.53 -22.11
C LYS A 129 32.36 -39.24 -23.30
N SER A 130 32.86 -38.93 -24.50
CA SER A 130 32.93 -39.86 -25.65
C SER A 130 31.61 -40.38 -26.24
N HIS A 131 31.19 -39.79 -27.36
CA HIS A 131 30.70 -40.62 -28.47
C HIS A 131 31.27 -40.13 -29.79
N GLN A 132 32.23 -40.91 -30.27
CA GLN A 132 32.85 -40.91 -31.59
C GLN A 132 31.82 -41.49 -32.56
N ILE A 133 31.51 -40.77 -33.64
CA ILE A 133 30.77 -41.31 -34.78
C ILE A 133 31.65 -41.08 -36.00
N ASP A 134 31.95 -42.20 -36.65
CA ASP A 134 32.85 -42.34 -37.78
C ASP A 134 32.35 -41.61 -39.03
N ASP A 135 33.34 -41.14 -39.79
CA ASP A 135 33.25 -40.59 -41.13
C ASP A 135 32.70 -41.63 -42.13
N ASP A 136 31.56 -41.34 -42.75
CA ASP A 136 31.21 -41.92 -44.04
C ASP A 136 30.87 -40.81 -45.05
N CYS A 137 31.85 -40.56 -45.92
CA CYS A 137 31.82 -39.63 -47.03
C CYS A 137 30.82 -40.08 -48.10
N SER A 138 29.68 -39.38 -48.21
CA SER A 138 28.86 -39.35 -49.42
C SER A 138 28.74 -37.92 -49.94
N PRO A 139 28.86 -37.68 -51.26
CA PRO A 139 28.88 -36.34 -51.83
C PRO A 139 27.50 -35.66 -51.68
N PRO A 140 27.45 -34.37 -51.31
CA PRO A 140 26.19 -33.66 -51.13
C PRO A 140 25.54 -33.39 -52.49
N SER A 141 24.37 -33.97 -52.69
CA SER A 141 23.44 -33.60 -53.76
C SER A 141 23.07 -32.11 -53.63
N SER A 142 23.30 -31.37 -54.70
CA SER A 142 23.27 -29.90 -54.83
C SER A 142 21.89 -29.24 -54.69
N ALA A 143 20.88 -29.95 -54.16
CA ALA A 143 19.50 -29.45 -54.05
C ALA A 143 19.09 -28.95 -52.65
N SER A 144 19.90 -29.16 -51.60
CA SER A 144 19.51 -28.86 -50.20
C SER A 144 20.00 -27.52 -49.63
N ALA A 145 20.76 -26.72 -50.40
CA ALA A 145 21.41 -25.51 -49.89
C ALA A 145 20.46 -24.31 -49.63
N MET A 146 19.22 -24.33 -50.13
CA MET A 146 18.28 -23.21 -49.93
C MET A 146 17.44 -23.29 -48.64
N SER A 147 17.41 -24.43 -47.94
CA SER A 147 16.62 -24.57 -46.69
C SER A 147 17.37 -24.16 -45.42
N SER A 148 18.71 -24.06 -45.47
CA SER A 148 19.54 -23.74 -44.30
C SER A 148 19.49 -22.27 -43.91
N PHE A 149 19.24 -21.37 -44.87
CA PHE A 149 19.19 -19.93 -44.62
C PHE A 149 18.00 -19.53 -43.72
N GLY A 150 16.83 -20.15 -43.91
CA GLY A 150 15.67 -19.92 -43.07
C GLY A 150 15.86 -20.37 -41.61
N ARG A 151 16.66 -21.43 -41.39
CA ARG A 151 16.99 -21.89 -40.03
C ARG A 151 17.91 -20.89 -39.31
N ALA A 152 18.90 -20.33 -40.00
CA ALA A 152 19.80 -19.34 -39.42
C ALA A 152 19.07 -18.04 -39.01
N GLN A 153 18.10 -17.61 -39.83
CA GLN A 153 17.30 -16.42 -39.52
C GLN A 153 16.39 -16.65 -38.30
N ASN A 154 15.74 -17.81 -38.20
CA ASN A 154 14.96 -18.18 -37.01
C ASN A 154 15.83 -18.19 -35.74
N HIS A 155 17.06 -18.70 -35.81
CA HIS A 155 17.97 -18.64 -34.66
C HIS A 155 18.33 -17.21 -34.27
N HIS A 156 18.54 -16.32 -35.25
CA HIS A 156 18.80 -14.92 -34.96
C HIS A 156 17.61 -14.26 -34.26
N ASP A 157 16.40 -14.47 -34.76
CA ASP A 157 15.18 -13.89 -34.18
C ASP A 157 14.97 -14.38 -32.74
N VAL A 158 15.17 -15.68 -32.48
CA VAL A 158 15.12 -16.24 -31.12
C VAL A 158 16.18 -15.62 -30.20
N VAL A 159 17.41 -15.44 -30.67
CA VAL A 159 18.48 -14.79 -29.87
C VAL A 159 18.12 -13.34 -29.56
N THR A 160 17.55 -12.59 -30.52
CA THR A 160 17.12 -11.21 -30.25
C THR A 160 15.94 -11.15 -29.29
N ALA A 161 14.99 -12.08 -29.37
CA ALA A 161 13.86 -12.18 -28.44
C ALA A 161 14.35 -12.48 -27.02
N LEU A 162 15.22 -13.47 -26.85
CA LEU A 162 15.82 -13.81 -25.56
C LEU A 162 16.63 -12.65 -24.98
N LYS A 163 17.35 -11.89 -25.82
CA LYS A 163 18.09 -10.70 -25.37
C LYS A 163 17.17 -9.61 -24.84
N ARG A 164 16.03 -9.35 -25.50
CA ARG A 164 15.03 -8.37 -25.03
C ARG A 164 14.38 -8.82 -23.72
N GLU A 165 14.06 -10.10 -23.61
CA GLU A 165 13.50 -10.68 -22.39
C GLU A 165 14.49 -10.57 -21.22
N LEU A 166 15.78 -10.88 -21.44
CA LEU A 166 16.81 -10.74 -20.41
C LEU A 166 16.95 -9.28 -19.96
N GLN A 167 16.95 -8.33 -20.89
CA GLN A 167 16.97 -6.89 -20.56
C GLN A 167 15.73 -6.45 -19.76
N PHE A 168 14.56 -7.00 -20.06
CA PHE A 168 13.33 -6.72 -19.32
C PHE A 168 13.40 -7.27 -17.90
N GLN A 169 13.91 -8.50 -17.73
CA GLN A 169 14.12 -9.11 -16.42
C GLN A 169 15.13 -8.31 -15.59
N ASP A 170 16.23 -7.84 -16.19
CA ASP A 170 17.20 -6.97 -15.52
C ASP A 170 16.57 -5.67 -15.00
N GLU A 171 15.67 -5.04 -15.77
CA GLU A 171 14.98 -3.82 -15.34
C GLU A 171 14.01 -4.10 -14.17
N ILE A 172 13.31 -5.24 -14.20
CA ILE A 172 12.46 -5.67 -13.08
C ILE A 172 13.29 -5.89 -11.82
N ILE A 173 14.43 -6.58 -11.94
CA ILE A 173 15.34 -6.84 -10.81
C ILE A 173 15.81 -5.51 -10.23
N ARG A 174 16.24 -4.57 -11.07
CA ARG A 174 16.66 -3.23 -10.62
C ARG A 174 15.57 -2.45 -9.90
N GLU A 175 14.32 -2.52 -10.35
CA GLU A 175 13.22 -1.84 -9.66
C GLU A 175 12.91 -2.51 -8.32
N LYS A 176 12.98 -3.84 -8.25
CA LYS A 176 12.80 -4.60 -7.01
C LYS A 176 13.92 -4.31 -6.00
N ASP A 177 15.16 -4.15 -6.45
CA ASP A 177 16.28 -3.73 -5.60
C ASP A 177 16.06 -2.32 -5.04
N ARG A 178 15.52 -1.38 -5.84
CA ARG A 178 15.15 -0.04 -5.34
C ARG A 178 14.03 -0.11 -4.30
N GLU A 179 13.03 -0.97 -4.51
CA GLU A 179 11.94 -1.19 -3.57
C GLU A 179 12.45 -1.78 -2.24
N LEU A 180 13.32 -2.79 -2.31
CA LEU A 180 13.99 -3.37 -1.15
C LEU A 180 14.79 -2.32 -0.38
N LEU A 181 15.58 -1.49 -1.07
CA LEU A 181 16.35 -0.43 -0.42
C LEU A 181 15.46 0.56 0.34
N ARG A 182 14.30 0.92 -0.23
CA ARG A 182 13.31 1.80 0.41
C ARG A 182 12.70 1.15 1.66
N LEU A 183 12.35 -0.14 1.58
CA LEU A 183 11.79 -0.88 2.72
C LEU A 183 12.82 -1.04 3.84
N THR A 184 14.07 -1.37 3.52
CA THR A 184 15.17 -1.45 4.50
C THR A 184 15.39 -0.12 5.21
N LYS A 185 15.40 0.99 4.47
CA LYS A 185 15.49 2.34 5.07
C LYS A 185 14.31 2.64 6.00
N ARG A 186 13.09 2.29 5.61
CA ARG A 186 11.91 2.48 6.47
C ARG A 186 11.96 1.60 7.72
N ALA A 187 12.47 0.37 7.60
CA ALA A 187 12.65 -0.53 8.74
C ALA A 187 13.65 0.05 9.75
N SER A 188 14.78 0.60 9.29
CA SER A 188 15.75 1.26 10.18
C SER A 188 15.16 2.50 10.85
N GLU A 189 14.39 3.33 10.14
CA GLU A 189 13.69 4.47 10.74
C GLU A 189 12.71 4.07 11.85
N PHE A 190 12.08 2.89 11.73
CA PHE A 190 11.23 2.37 12.82
C PHE A 190 12.05 1.83 13.98
N GLN A 191 13.14 1.11 13.70
CA GLN A 191 14.06 0.64 14.73
C GLN A 191 14.57 1.80 15.60
N ASP A 192 14.99 2.90 14.99
CA ASP A 192 15.44 4.11 15.70
C ASP A 192 14.34 4.71 16.59
N LYS A 193 13.09 4.72 16.11
CA LYS A 193 11.94 5.19 16.89
C LYS A 193 11.62 4.27 18.07
N TYR A 194 11.74 2.96 17.89
CA TYR A 194 11.55 2.00 18.96
C TYR A 194 12.64 2.15 20.03
N GLU A 195 13.90 2.28 19.63
CA GLU A 195 15.00 2.49 20.57
C GLU A 195 14.84 3.81 21.34
N PHE A 196 14.38 4.87 20.67
CA PHE A 196 14.04 6.13 21.34
C PHE A 196 12.93 5.95 22.39
N LEU A 197 11.85 5.26 22.04
CA LEU A 197 10.74 4.98 22.96
C LEU A 197 11.18 4.10 24.14
N GLU A 198 12.06 3.13 23.92
CA GLU A 198 12.61 2.26 24.97
C GLU A 198 13.46 3.06 25.97
N ARG A 199 14.26 4.01 25.49
CA ARG A 199 15.02 4.93 26.35
C ARG A 199 14.11 5.84 27.17
N GLU A 200 13.10 6.45 26.54
CA GLU A 200 12.08 7.26 27.24
C GLU A 200 11.36 6.42 28.31
N PHE A 201 10.91 5.22 27.96
CA PHE A 201 10.22 4.34 28.89
C PHE A 201 11.11 3.95 30.08
N SER A 202 12.37 3.64 29.83
CA SER A 202 13.37 3.34 30.87
C SER A 202 13.62 4.54 31.78
N PHE A 203 13.67 5.75 31.20
CA PHE A 203 13.79 7.00 31.94
C PHE A 203 12.61 7.21 32.90
N TYR A 204 11.37 7.06 32.43
CA TYR A 204 10.18 7.19 33.29
C TYR A 204 10.09 6.09 34.34
N LYS A 205 10.44 4.84 33.99
CA LYS A 205 10.46 3.72 34.93
C LYS A 205 11.41 3.96 36.11
N GLY A 206 12.57 4.57 35.86
CA GLY A 206 13.53 4.94 36.90
C GLY A 206 13.07 6.10 37.81
N HIS A 207 12.25 7.02 37.30
CA HIS A 207 11.79 8.20 38.03
C HIS A 207 10.40 8.07 38.67
N ALA A 208 9.62 7.04 38.32
CA ALA A 208 8.26 6.86 38.83
C ALA A 208 8.18 6.32 40.28
N GLU A 209 9.26 5.77 40.84
CA GLU A 209 9.21 5.07 42.14
C GLU A 209 9.55 5.82 43.46
N PRO A 210 9.91 7.12 43.56
CA PRO A 210 10.31 7.66 44.86
C PRO A 210 9.15 8.06 45.81
N HIS A 211 7.88 8.00 45.40
CA HIS A 211 6.78 8.54 46.22
C HIS A 211 5.71 7.57 46.72
N ALA A 212 5.77 6.28 46.38
CA ALA A 212 4.72 5.33 46.75
C ALA A 212 4.86 4.71 48.16
N THR A 213 6.00 4.84 48.85
CA THR A 213 6.25 4.07 50.10
C THR A 213 6.17 4.86 51.42
N THR A 214 6.03 6.19 51.40
CA THR A 214 5.99 6.99 52.65
C THR A 214 4.58 7.44 53.05
N ARG A 215 3.62 6.52 53.14
CA ARG A 215 2.37 6.78 53.89
C ARG A 215 1.80 5.54 54.58
N LYS A 216 2.62 4.88 55.40
CA LYS A 216 2.14 4.19 56.60
C LYS A 216 2.88 4.76 57.82
N ARG A 217 2.67 6.06 58.06
CA ARG A 217 2.94 6.67 59.37
C ARG A 217 1.77 6.27 60.26
N SER A 218 1.97 5.21 61.04
CA SER A 218 1.24 5.00 62.28
C SER A 218 1.31 6.30 63.08
N VAL A 219 0.15 6.71 63.57
CA VAL A 219 -0.05 7.87 64.45
C VAL A 219 0.67 7.60 65.77
N PRO A 220 1.49 8.54 66.27
CA PRO A 220 1.42 8.87 67.68
C PRO A 220 1.08 10.36 67.85
N SER A 221 0.16 10.57 68.78
CA SER A 221 -0.37 11.82 69.31
C SER A 221 0.68 12.90 69.65
N PRO A 222 0.30 14.21 69.63
CA PRO A 222 1.21 15.33 69.83
C PRO A 222 1.42 15.66 71.32
N PRO A 223 2.48 16.41 71.65
CA PRO A 223 2.20 17.69 72.29
C PRO A 223 2.96 18.88 71.70
N ALA A 224 2.35 20.03 71.89
CA ALA A 224 2.68 21.34 71.34
C ALA A 224 3.96 21.96 71.93
N SER A 225 4.79 22.60 71.08
CA SER A 225 5.28 23.98 71.23
C SER A 225 6.47 24.30 70.30
N ALA A 226 6.20 25.13 69.27
CA ALA A 226 7.11 26.07 68.55
C ALA A 226 8.45 25.54 67.92
N PRO A 227 9.24 26.37 67.18
CA PRO A 227 8.95 26.87 65.82
C PRO A 227 10.09 26.65 64.77
N ALA A 228 9.76 26.85 63.47
CA ALA A 228 10.64 27.18 62.31
C ALA A 228 11.49 26.05 61.63
N PRO A 229 12.12 26.28 60.44
CA PRO A 229 11.49 26.30 59.12
C PRO A 229 12.07 25.20 58.19
N ALA A 230 11.24 24.25 57.74
CA ALA A 230 11.69 23.11 56.94
C ALA A 230 11.43 23.23 55.41
N SER A 231 11.28 24.45 54.87
CA SER A 231 10.92 24.66 53.46
C SER A 231 12.08 24.67 52.46
N SER A 232 13.36 24.58 52.87
CA SER A 232 14.48 24.69 51.93
C SER A 232 14.88 23.37 51.23
N ALA A 233 14.59 22.21 51.82
CA ALA A 233 14.98 20.91 51.24
C ALA A 233 14.17 20.56 49.96
N PHE A 234 12.95 21.07 49.83
CA PHE A 234 12.10 20.82 48.67
C PHE A 234 12.51 21.65 47.45
N ALA A 235 13.03 22.87 47.67
CA ALA A 235 13.51 23.73 46.59
C ALA A 235 14.77 23.17 45.90
N SER A 236 15.64 22.48 46.66
CA SER A 236 16.84 21.84 46.09
C SER A 236 16.52 20.61 45.23
N GLN A 237 15.43 19.87 45.52
CA GLN A 237 14.99 18.75 44.68
C GLN A 237 14.33 19.22 43.38
N LEU A 238 13.58 20.33 43.41
CA LEU A 238 12.95 20.87 42.21
C LEU A 238 14.00 21.42 41.21
N LEU A 239 15.05 22.08 41.70
CA LEU A 239 16.15 22.58 40.87
C LEU A 239 16.99 21.45 40.24
N LEU A 240 17.15 20.31 40.93
CA LEU A 240 17.84 19.14 40.37
C LEU A 240 17.04 18.50 39.22
N HIS A 241 15.71 18.59 39.29
CA HIS A 241 14.81 18.00 38.29
C HIS A 241 14.72 18.83 37.00
N ASP A 242 14.95 20.15 37.08
CA ASP A 242 15.07 20.98 35.87
C ASP A 242 16.45 20.85 35.22
N ASN A 243 17.52 20.62 36.00
CA ASN A 243 18.85 20.33 35.44
C ASN A 243 18.90 19.02 34.62
N THR A 244 18.17 17.99 35.04
CA THR A 244 18.12 16.70 34.32
C THR A 244 17.35 16.77 33.00
N LYS A 245 16.32 17.62 32.90
CA LYS A 245 15.66 17.91 31.61
C LYS A 245 16.60 18.58 30.62
N HIS A 246 17.44 19.50 31.11
CA HIS A 246 18.42 20.17 30.26
C HIS A 246 19.49 19.20 29.75
N GLU A 247 19.95 18.23 30.55
CA GLU A 247 20.87 17.20 30.07
C GLU A 247 20.27 16.31 28.99
N PHE A 248 19.00 15.94 29.10
CA PHE A 248 18.31 15.18 28.06
C PHE A 248 18.23 15.96 26.74
N ILE A 249 17.84 17.24 26.80
CA ILE A 249 17.77 18.10 25.62
C ILE A 249 19.15 18.25 24.97
N ILE A 250 20.21 18.41 25.77
CA ILE A 250 21.59 18.50 25.28
C ILE A 250 22.03 17.19 24.64
N ALA A 251 21.74 16.03 25.25
CA ALA A 251 22.07 14.73 24.69
C ALA A 251 21.37 14.48 23.34
N GLU A 252 20.09 14.82 23.22
CA GLU A 252 19.34 14.64 21.97
C GLU A 252 19.79 15.63 20.87
N LEU A 253 20.14 16.87 21.24
CA LEU A 253 20.74 17.82 20.30
C LEU A 253 22.11 17.33 19.82
N THR A 254 22.93 16.79 20.71
CA THR A 254 24.26 16.25 20.36
C THR A 254 24.11 15.05 19.41
N ARG A 255 23.17 14.14 19.71
CA ARG A 255 22.84 13.00 18.83
C ARG A 255 22.41 13.44 17.43
N LYS A 256 21.57 14.49 17.33
CA LYS A 256 21.16 15.05 16.03
C LYS A 256 22.32 15.67 15.26
N ILE A 257 23.23 16.37 15.95
CA ILE A 257 24.42 16.97 15.33
C ILE A 257 25.34 15.87 14.78
N ASP A 258 25.55 14.79 15.52
CA ASP A 258 26.40 13.68 15.06
C ASP A 258 25.77 12.93 13.86
N GLY A 259 24.45 12.71 13.88
CA GLY A 259 23.75 12.16 12.71
C GLY A 259 23.83 13.05 11.47
N GLN A 260 23.75 14.38 11.65
CA GLN A 260 23.97 15.32 10.55
C GLN A 260 25.42 15.30 10.03
N ARG A 261 26.41 15.13 10.92
CA ARG A 261 27.82 15.01 10.54
C ARG A 261 28.09 13.75 9.72
N GLU A 262 27.53 12.62 10.13
CA GLU A 262 27.68 11.35 9.40
C GLU A 262 27.08 11.45 8.00
N LEU A 263 25.89 12.05 7.87
CA LEU A 263 25.26 12.30 6.58
C LEU A 263 26.13 13.18 5.66
N ILE A 264 26.73 14.25 6.20
CA ILE A 264 27.64 15.13 5.45
C ILE A 264 28.88 14.35 4.99
N LEU A 265 29.44 13.48 5.83
CA LEU A 265 30.58 12.64 5.46
C LEU A 265 30.21 11.65 4.34
N ALA A 266 29.03 11.02 4.42
CA ALA A 266 28.53 10.13 3.38
C ALA A 266 28.31 10.87 2.04
N MET A 267 27.74 12.08 2.08
CA MET A 267 27.57 12.90 0.88
C MET A 267 28.91 13.34 0.28
N ARG A 268 29.91 13.66 1.10
CA ARG A 268 31.27 13.96 0.62
C ARG A 268 31.92 12.75 -0.04
N ALA A 269 31.82 11.56 0.56
CA ALA A 269 32.34 10.34 -0.02
C ALA A 269 31.71 10.03 -1.39
N GLN A 270 30.42 10.32 -1.57
CA GLN A 270 29.75 10.19 -2.87
C GLN A 270 30.27 11.20 -3.91
N LEU A 271 30.59 12.43 -3.51
CA LEU A 271 31.19 13.44 -4.39
C LEU A 271 32.62 13.06 -4.80
N ASP A 272 33.44 12.58 -3.86
CA ASP A 272 34.81 12.12 -4.15
C ASP A 272 34.82 10.89 -5.08
N ALA A 273 33.85 9.98 -4.92
CA ALA A 273 33.65 8.85 -5.82
C ALA A 273 33.16 9.29 -7.22
N ALA A 274 32.37 10.37 -7.31
CA ALA A 274 31.92 10.91 -8.58
C ALA A 274 33.04 11.64 -9.35
N ASP A 275 33.89 12.40 -8.66
CA ASP A 275 35.01 13.13 -9.27
C ASP A 275 36.12 12.19 -9.77
N SER A 276 36.33 11.05 -9.10
CA SER A 276 37.28 10.03 -9.57
C SER A 276 36.80 9.26 -10.82
N GLY A 277 35.50 9.30 -11.14
CA GLY A 277 34.91 8.69 -12.34
C GLY A 277 34.97 9.53 -13.62
N VAL A 278 35.33 10.82 -13.54
CA VAL A 278 35.26 11.78 -14.66
C VAL A 278 36.67 12.19 -15.16
N SER A 279 37.67 11.31 -15.04
CA SER A 279 38.98 11.52 -15.72
C SER A 279 39.05 10.91 -17.13
N GLY A 280 37.93 10.44 -17.70
CA GLY A 280 37.92 9.56 -18.87
C GLY A 280 37.28 10.09 -20.16
N THR A 281 36.99 11.38 -20.33
CA THR A 281 36.61 11.88 -21.68
C THR A 281 36.98 13.36 -21.88
N ARG A 282 38.27 13.58 -22.10
CA ARG A 282 38.82 14.82 -22.67
C ARG A 282 38.26 15.02 -24.09
N ARG A 283 37.22 15.85 -24.25
CA ARG A 283 36.93 16.56 -25.50
C ARG A 283 36.81 18.05 -25.21
N THR A 284 37.95 18.71 -25.40
CA THR A 284 38.11 19.97 -26.14
C THR A 284 36.90 20.92 -26.16
N LEU A 285 36.98 21.92 -25.28
CA LEU A 285 36.98 23.35 -25.61
C LEU A 285 36.05 23.79 -26.75
N HIS A 286 34.95 24.46 -26.42
CA HIS A 286 34.76 25.82 -26.92
C HIS A 286 34.13 26.73 -25.86
N SER A 287 34.82 27.86 -25.69
CA SER A 287 34.55 28.97 -24.79
C SER A 287 33.54 29.92 -25.45
N GLY A 288 32.60 30.41 -24.64
CA GLY A 288 31.61 31.43 -25.00
C GLY A 288 30.57 31.50 -23.88
N SER A 289 30.82 32.19 -22.77
CA SER A 289 30.57 33.64 -22.63
C SER A 289 29.15 34.04 -23.05
N SER A 290 28.19 33.92 -22.15
CA SER A 290 27.23 35.00 -21.84
C SER A 290 26.37 34.59 -20.64
N SER A 291 26.40 35.46 -19.65
CA SER A 291 25.57 35.49 -18.47
C SER A 291 24.16 35.92 -18.84
N ASP A 292 23.18 35.02 -18.73
CA ASP A 292 21.76 35.38 -18.68
C ASP A 292 20.98 34.33 -17.86
N PRO A 293 20.49 34.66 -16.64
CA PRO A 293 19.51 33.84 -15.95
C PRO A 293 18.11 34.48 -16.00
N PRO A 294 17.17 33.93 -16.81
CA PRO A 294 15.75 34.14 -16.49
C PRO A 294 14.86 32.88 -16.67
N ALA A 295 15.38 31.67 -16.53
CA ALA A 295 14.57 30.46 -16.77
C ALA A 295 13.73 29.99 -15.57
N LEU A 296 14.16 30.25 -14.33
CA LEU A 296 13.50 29.65 -13.15
C LEU A 296 12.23 30.40 -12.71
N SER A 297 12.17 31.73 -12.86
CA SER A 297 10.96 32.50 -12.53
C SER A 297 9.80 32.20 -13.48
N ALA A 298 10.09 31.97 -14.76
CA ALA A 298 9.08 31.63 -15.77
C ALA A 298 8.42 30.25 -15.52
N LEU A 299 9.16 29.31 -14.91
CA LEU A 299 8.61 28.00 -14.54
C LEU A 299 7.69 28.08 -13.33
N CYS A 300 8.03 28.93 -12.35
CA CYS A 300 7.21 29.13 -11.15
C CYS A 300 5.83 29.73 -11.50
N ASP A 301 5.80 30.75 -12.36
CA ASP A 301 4.55 31.38 -12.81
C ASP A 301 3.65 30.45 -13.62
N ARG A 302 4.24 29.48 -14.33
CA ARG A 302 3.48 28.48 -15.10
C ARG A 302 2.86 27.43 -14.17
N ALA A 303 3.60 27.01 -13.15
CA ALA A 303 3.11 26.09 -12.13
C ALA A 303 1.96 26.70 -11.31
N HIS A 304 2.09 27.96 -10.89
CA HIS A 304 1.05 28.64 -10.11
C HIS A 304 -0.25 28.82 -10.92
N ARG A 305 -0.15 29.13 -12.21
CA ARG A 305 -1.33 29.22 -13.10
C ARG A 305 -2.01 27.87 -13.31
N ALA A 306 -1.23 26.80 -13.50
CA ALA A 306 -1.79 25.44 -13.62
C ALA A 306 -2.52 25.01 -12.33
N PHE A 307 -1.95 25.32 -11.16
CA PHE A 307 -2.56 25.02 -9.87
C PHE A 307 -3.86 25.80 -9.64
N ALA A 308 -3.89 27.09 -10.01
CA ALA A 308 -5.09 27.90 -9.90
C ALA A 308 -6.24 27.36 -10.78
N VAL A 309 -5.94 26.96 -12.03
CA VAL A 309 -6.94 26.34 -12.93
C VAL A 309 -7.42 25.00 -12.37
N PHE A 310 -6.53 24.18 -11.81
CA PHE A 310 -6.89 22.92 -11.16
C PHE A 310 -7.87 23.14 -9.99
N LEU A 311 -7.59 24.09 -9.11
CA LEU A 311 -8.50 24.42 -8.00
C LEU A 311 -9.87 24.93 -8.50
N LEU A 312 -9.88 25.75 -9.55
CA LEU A 312 -11.10 26.30 -10.13
C LEU A 312 -11.99 25.22 -10.76
N LEU A 313 -11.43 24.09 -11.20
CA LEU A 313 -12.19 22.96 -11.75
C LEU A 313 -12.58 21.93 -10.68
N VAL A 314 -11.67 21.58 -9.78
CA VAL A 314 -11.88 20.48 -8.81
C VAL A 314 -12.82 20.88 -7.69
N VAL A 315 -12.75 22.11 -7.19
CA VAL A 315 -13.61 22.58 -6.10
C VAL A 315 -15.09 22.57 -6.49
N PRO A 316 -15.54 23.17 -7.62
CA PRO A 316 -16.96 23.11 -7.99
C PRO A 316 -17.42 21.71 -8.34
N LEU A 317 -16.56 20.87 -8.96
CA LEU A 317 -16.89 19.46 -9.21
C LEU A 317 -17.17 18.72 -7.89
N PHE A 318 -16.32 18.94 -6.88
CA PHE A 318 -16.48 18.34 -5.55
C PHE A 318 -17.76 18.83 -4.86
N VAL A 319 -18.07 20.13 -4.95
CA VAL A 319 -19.34 20.68 -4.42
C VAL A 319 -20.54 20.09 -5.14
N CYS A 320 -20.49 19.93 -6.48
CA CYS A 320 -21.55 19.30 -7.25
C CYS A 320 -21.75 17.83 -6.88
N LEU A 321 -20.67 17.06 -6.71
CA LEU A 321 -20.73 15.66 -6.26
C LEU A 321 -21.34 15.54 -4.86
N ARG A 322 -21.01 16.45 -3.95
CA ARG A 322 -21.61 16.51 -2.60
C ARG A 322 -23.09 16.86 -2.66
N ALA A 323 -23.47 17.86 -3.46
CA ALA A 323 -24.86 18.26 -3.63
C ALA A 323 -25.69 17.14 -4.27
N TRP A 324 -25.12 16.44 -5.26
CA TRP A 324 -25.74 15.28 -5.90
C TRP A 324 -25.97 14.14 -4.91
N GLY A 325 -24.97 13.80 -4.10
CA GLY A 325 -25.09 12.78 -3.06
C GLY A 325 -26.19 13.10 -2.03
N ALA A 326 -26.29 14.36 -1.60
CA ALA A 326 -27.34 14.82 -0.70
C ALA A 326 -28.74 14.80 -1.34
N LEU A 327 -28.83 15.10 -2.65
CA LEU A 327 -30.10 15.03 -3.38
C LEU A 327 -30.55 13.59 -3.62
N SER A 328 -29.61 12.66 -3.86
CA SER A 328 -29.94 11.25 -4.02
C SER A 328 -30.50 10.63 -2.74
N THR A 329 -29.95 10.99 -1.57
CA THR A 329 -30.48 10.47 -0.29
C THR A 329 -31.84 11.07 0.06
N ALA A 330 -32.12 12.32 -0.35
CA ALA A 330 -33.45 12.92 -0.20
C ALA A 330 -34.50 12.27 -1.12
N ARG A 331 -34.10 11.77 -2.30
CA ARG A 331 -35.01 11.10 -3.24
C ARG A 331 -35.53 9.76 -2.72
N ASP A 332 -34.71 9.04 -1.96
CA ASP A 332 -35.10 7.75 -1.37
C ASP A 332 -35.90 7.90 -0.06
N ALA A 333 -35.88 9.07 0.57
CA ALA A 333 -36.62 9.34 1.81
C ALA A 333 -38.15 9.49 1.62
N ASN A 334 -38.67 9.48 0.38
CA ASN A 334 -40.10 9.56 0.10
C ASN A 334 -40.82 8.19 0.10
N VAL A 335 -40.13 7.10 0.46
CA VAL A 335 -40.74 5.79 0.65
C VAL A 335 -41.15 5.60 2.11
N GLY A 336 -42.31 6.15 2.48
CA GLY A 336 -43.19 5.71 3.57
C GLY A 336 -42.65 5.77 5.02
N PRO A 337 -43.38 6.37 5.98
CA PRO A 337 -42.98 6.37 7.38
C PRO A 337 -43.24 4.97 7.98
N ARG A 338 -42.21 4.14 8.07
CA ARG A 338 -42.28 2.88 8.85
C ARG A 338 -41.06 2.73 9.76
N ALA A 339 -41.37 2.78 11.05
CA ALA A 339 -40.59 2.31 12.19
C ALA A 339 -39.23 2.98 12.41
N ILE A 340 -39.26 4.01 13.27
CA ILE A 340 -38.14 4.41 14.11
C ILE A 340 -37.75 3.20 14.97
N VAL A 341 -36.73 2.46 14.54
CA VAL A 341 -35.98 1.57 15.41
C VAL A 341 -34.83 2.41 15.96
N GLU A 342 -34.90 2.68 17.26
CA GLU A 342 -33.85 3.35 18.04
C GLU A 342 -32.58 2.49 18.01
N GLY A 343 -31.75 2.77 17.02
CA GLY A 343 -30.45 2.13 16.82
C GLY A 343 -29.74 2.92 15.73
N GLY A 344 -29.42 4.19 16.05
CA GLY A 344 -28.87 5.16 15.11
C GLY A 344 -27.65 4.58 14.40
N ALA A 345 -27.84 4.19 13.14
CA ALA A 345 -26.73 3.80 12.29
C ALA A 345 -25.73 4.97 12.28
N PRO A 346 -24.44 4.72 12.54
CA PRO A 346 -23.42 5.76 12.52
C PRO A 346 -23.50 6.49 11.18
N ALA A 347 -23.37 7.81 11.22
CA ALA A 347 -23.48 8.61 10.01
C ALA A 347 -22.46 8.07 8.98
N TRP A 348 -22.83 8.00 7.70
CA TRP A 348 -22.03 7.32 6.67
C TRP A 348 -20.54 7.74 6.61
N TRP A 349 -20.21 8.93 7.11
CA TRP A 349 -18.84 9.45 7.19
C TRP A 349 -18.05 8.89 8.39
N GLU A 350 -18.70 8.39 9.43
CA GLU A 350 -18.06 7.77 10.61
C GLU A 350 -17.42 6.42 10.27
N ASN A 351 -17.88 5.75 9.21
CA ASN A 351 -17.27 4.52 8.70
C ASN A 351 -16.00 4.76 7.86
N SER A 352 -15.65 6.01 7.55
CA SER A 352 -14.42 6.33 6.83
C SER A 352 -13.32 6.75 7.80
N ALA A 353 -12.31 5.90 7.97
CA ALA A 353 -11.15 6.18 8.83
C ALA A 353 -10.43 7.49 8.46
N VAL A 354 -10.44 7.86 7.17
CA VAL A 354 -9.81 9.09 6.68
C VAL A 354 -10.60 10.32 7.10
N LEU A 355 -11.93 10.29 7.00
CA LEU A 355 -12.78 11.41 7.40
C LEU A 355 -12.82 11.58 8.92
N CYS A 356 -12.78 10.48 9.68
CA CYS A 356 -12.63 10.55 11.13
C CYS A 356 -11.30 11.20 11.54
N ARG A 357 -10.18 10.84 10.89
CA ARG A 357 -8.88 11.50 11.13
C ARG A 357 -8.89 12.97 10.71
N LEU A 358 -9.52 13.30 9.59
CA LEU A 358 -9.65 14.69 9.12
C LEU A 358 -10.50 15.52 10.09
N ARG A 359 -11.61 14.95 10.61
CA ARG A 359 -12.44 15.58 11.64
C ARG A 359 -11.64 15.83 12.91
N TRP A 360 -10.87 14.84 13.38
CA TRP A 360 -10.00 15.01 14.54
C TRP A 360 -8.92 16.07 14.29
N PHE A 361 -8.30 16.07 13.13
CA PHE A 361 -7.32 17.09 12.75
C PHE A 361 -7.94 18.51 12.71
N VAL A 362 -9.12 18.67 12.11
CA VAL A 362 -9.85 19.95 12.11
C VAL A 362 -10.25 20.34 13.54
N ALA A 363 -10.76 19.40 14.33
CA ALA A 363 -11.11 19.66 15.73
C ALA A 363 -9.88 20.02 16.57
N ASP A 364 -8.71 19.48 16.29
CA ASP A 364 -7.46 19.77 17.01
C ASP A 364 -6.87 21.12 16.57
N VAL A 365 -6.78 21.36 15.26
CA VAL A 365 -6.24 22.60 14.68
C VAL A 365 -7.12 23.81 15.02
N PHE A 366 -8.45 23.66 15.01
CA PHE A 366 -9.37 24.77 15.29
C PHE A 366 -9.89 24.76 16.74
N GLY A 367 -9.85 23.62 17.44
CA GLY A 367 -10.28 23.51 18.84
C GLY A 367 -9.21 23.88 19.86
N GLN A 368 -7.93 23.92 19.47
CA GLN A 368 -6.87 24.51 20.31
C GLN A 368 -6.83 26.04 20.29
N GLY A 369 -7.82 26.70 19.66
CA GLY A 369 -8.00 28.14 19.70
C GLY A 369 -8.37 28.64 21.10
N ALA A 370 -7.35 28.94 21.91
CA ALA A 370 -7.33 29.81 23.09
C ALA A 370 -8.50 29.70 24.09
N PRO A 371 -8.28 29.21 25.33
CA PRO A 371 -9.23 29.35 26.43
C PRO A 371 -9.33 30.84 26.83
N GLY A 372 -10.13 31.63 26.12
CA GLY A 372 -10.27 33.06 26.40
C GLY A 372 -11.32 33.84 25.61
N VAL A 373 -11.74 33.37 24.41
CA VAL A 373 -12.65 34.17 23.56
C VAL A 373 -14.11 33.66 23.62
N GLY A 374 -14.34 32.44 24.09
CA GLY A 374 -15.67 31.81 24.16
C GLY A 374 -16.61 32.36 25.26
N SER A 375 -16.13 33.17 26.22
CA SER A 375 -16.97 33.67 27.32
C SER A 375 -17.72 34.97 26.99
N LEU A 376 -17.35 35.68 25.93
CA LEU A 376 -17.98 36.97 25.57
C LEU A 376 -19.23 36.86 24.69
N LEU A 377 -19.48 35.71 24.07
CA LEU A 377 -20.67 35.49 23.24
C LEU A 377 -21.81 34.75 23.95
N ARG A 378 -21.58 34.26 25.18
CA ARG A 378 -22.61 33.56 25.98
C ARG A 378 -23.34 34.45 26.98
N THR A 379 -22.89 35.69 27.21
CA THR A 379 -23.56 36.64 28.12
C THR A 379 -24.56 37.58 27.45
N ARG A 380 -24.80 37.46 26.13
CA ARG A 380 -25.75 38.35 25.41
C ARG A 380 -27.09 37.73 25.01
N THR A 381 -27.34 36.46 25.32
CA THR A 381 -28.63 35.80 25.03
C THR A 381 -29.48 35.51 26.27
N ALA A 382 -29.05 35.91 27.47
CA ALA A 382 -29.82 35.69 28.72
C ALA A 382 -30.63 36.92 29.19
N ALA A 383 -30.77 37.97 28.38
CA ALA A 383 -31.42 39.23 28.77
C ALA A 383 -32.71 39.56 27.98
N LEU A 384 -33.32 38.58 27.32
CA LEU A 384 -34.59 38.76 26.59
C LEU A 384 -35.54 37.55 26.80
N ASP A 385 -35.76 37.15 28.05
CA ASP A 385 -36.92 36.33 28.42
C ASP A 385 -37.86 37.17 29.31
N GLY A 386 -38.68 37.97 28.64
CA GLY A 386 -39.85 38.65 29.22
C GLY A 386 -41.15 38.04 28.65
N PRO A 387 -42.26 38.03 29.41
CA PRO A 387 -43.46 37.26 29.09
C PRO A 387 -44.31 37.97 28.03
N ALA A 388 -44.11 37.68 26.75
CA ALA A 388 -44.89 38.27 25.67
C ALA A 388 -45.26 37.30 24.52
N LEU A 389 -45.31 36.00 24.77
CA LEU A 389 -45.67 34.99 23.75
C LEU A 389 -46.81 34.05 24.16
N ALA A 390 -47.81 34.58 24.87
CA ALA A 390 -49.06 33.86 25.16
C ALA A 390 -50.21 34.14 24.16
N SER A 391 -50.00 34.98 23.12
CA SER A 391 -51.11 35.44 22.24
C SER A 391 -51.10 34.94 20.80
N TYR A 392 -50.19 34.03 20.39
CA TYR A 392 -50.10 33.64 18.97
C TYR A 392 -50.72 32.28 18.59
N ASN A 393 -51.17 31.47 19.55
CA ASN A 393 -51.75 30.13 19.27
C ASN A 393 -53.29 30.11 19.15
N ARG A 394 -53.93 31.22 18.75
CA ARG A 394 -55.40 31.29 18.63
C ARG A 394 -55.94 31.74 17.27
N LEU A 395 -55.14 31.68 16.20
CA LEU A 395 -55.54 32.24 14.90
C LEU A 395 -55.38 31.35 13.67
N PHE A 396 -54.97 30.09 13.80
CA PHE A 396 -55.06 29.13 12.68
C PHE A 396 -55.58 27.78 13.17
N GLY A 397 -56.91 27.69 13.22
CA GLY A 397 -57.63 26.44 13.19
C GLY A 397 -58.08 26.15 11.75
N ILE A 398 -57.53 25.07 11.18
CA ILE A 398 -58.21 24.09 10.33
C ILE A 398 -57.69 22.72 10.76
#